data_AF-A0A538AF72-F1
#
_entry.id   AF-A0A538AF72-F1
#
_cell.length_a   1.000
_cell.length_b   1.000
_cell.length_c   1.000
_cell.angle_alpha   90.00
_cell.angle_beta   90.00
_cell.angle_gamma   90.00
#
_symmetry.space_group_name_H-M   'P 1'
#
loop_
_entity.id
_entity.type
_entity.pdbx_description
1 polymer ?
#
loop_
_entity_poly.entity_id
_entity_poly.type
_entity_poly.pdbx_seq_one_letter_code
_entity_poly.pdbx_strand_id
1 'polypeptide(L)'
;MQAEAESELAHHPSPREYVKVAIILAVATGAEVGLFYMNLPHALFVLLLLFFAAIKFSLVVLWFMHLRFDSQIFRRLFLLGLSLATAVYLIVLSIFGIFRG
;
A
#
# COMPACT_ATOMS: atom_id res chain seq x y z
N MET A 1 5.75 41.15 -24.81
CA MET A 1 4.97 39.90 -24.93
C MET A 1 5.87 38.66 -25.02
N GLN A 2 7.00 38.61 -24.29
CA GLN A 2 7.88 37.42 -24.21
C GLN A 2 8.44 37.18 -22.80
N ALA A 3 7.99 37.93 -21.78
CA ALA A 3 8.45 37.79 -20.39
C ALA A 3 7.50 36.91 -19.53
N GLU A 4 6.36 36.49 -20.06
CA GLU A 4 5.35 35.71 -19.32
C GLU A 4 5.46 34.19 -19.55
N ALA A 5 6.18 33.75 -20.60
CA ALA A 5 6.30 32.34 -20.96
C ALA A 5 7.33 31.54 -20.12
N GLU A 6 8.18 32.22 -19.34
CA GLU A 6 9.25 31.57 -18.56
C GLU A 6 8.81 31.19 -17.12
N SER A 7 7.65 31.68 -16.65
CA SER A 7 7.19 31.51 -15.26
C SER A 7 6.24 30.34 -15.01
N GLU A 8 5.74 29.67 -16.05
CA GLU A 8 4.74 28.58 -15.93
C GLU A 8 5.32 27.15 -15.87
N LEU A 9 6.65 26.96 -15.85
CA LEU A 9 7.28 25.63 -15.83
C LEU A 9 7.73 25.14 -14.43
N ALA A 10 7.51 25.93 -13.38
CA ALA A 10 8.11 25.70 -12.06
C ALA A 10 7.23 24.97 -11.02
N HIS A 11 6.01 24.53 -11.37
CA HIS A 11 5.00 24.08 -10.40
C HIS A 11 4.61 22.59 -10.44
N HIS A 12 5.37 21.73 -11.10
CA HIS A 12 5.08 20.29 -11.06
C HIS A 12 5.52 19.64 -9.73
N PRO A 13 4.60 19.08 -8.92
CA PRO A 13 4.94 18.38 -7.68
C PRO A 13 5.94 17.25 -7.97
N SER A 14 6.99 17.17 -7.16
CA SER A 14 8.23 16.48 -7.52
C SER A 14 8.03 14.96 -7.72
N PRO A 15 8.28 14.41 -8.93
CA PRO A 15 8.24 12.96 -9.20
C PRO A 15 9.23 12.13 -8.38
N ARG A 16 10.20 12.78 -7.75
CA ARG A 16 11.32 12.14 -7.03
C ARG A 16 10.88 11.37 -5.79
N GLU A 17 9.78 11.78 -5.16
CA GLU A 17 9.26 11.09 -3.98
C GLU A 17 8.58 9.76 -4.33
N TYR A 18 7.81 9.75 -5.42
CA TYR A 18 7.22 8.52 -5.98
C TYR A 18 8.27 7.49 -6.35
N VAL A 19 9.37 7.93 -6.96
CA VAL A 19 10.49 7.05 -7.34
C VAL A 19 11.15 6.43 -6.10
N LYS A 20 11.34 7.19 -5.00
CA LYS A 20 11.88 6.64 -3.75
C LYS A 20 10.99 5.53 -3.18
N VAL A 21 9.67 5.74 -3.17
CA VAL A 21 8.71 4.75 -2.68
C VAL A 21 8.71 3.50 -3.58
N ALA A 22 8.74 3.69 -4.89
CA ALA A 22 8.84 2.59 -5.86
C ALA A 22 10.10 1.74 -5.64
N ILE A 23 11.24 2.37 -5.35
CA ILE A 23 12.49 1.66 -5.02
C ILE A 23 12.33 0.87 -3.71
N ILE A 24 11.74 1.44 -2.67
CA ILE A 24 11.48 0.74 -1.40
C ILE A 24 10.58 -0.48 -1.64
N LEU A 25 9.51 -0.34 -2.43
CA LEU A 25 8.61 -1.43 -2.80
C LEU A 25 9.35 -2.53 -3.59
N ALA A 26 10.24 -2.15 -4.51
CA ALA A 26 11.04 -3.08 -5.28
C ALA A 26 12.02 -3.86 -4.38
N VAL A 27 12.70 -3.19 -3.44
CA VAL A 27 13.60 -3.85 -2.48
C VAL A 27 12.81 -4.78 -1.56
N ALA A 28 11.67 -4.33 -1.03
CA ALA A 28 10.80 -5.16 -0.19
C ALA A 28 10.34 -6.42 -0.93
N THR A 29 10.01 -6.30 -2.22
CA THR A 29 9.61 -7.45 -3.05
C THR A 29 10.79 -8.37 -3.34
N GLY A 30 11.98 -7.82 -3.62
CA GLY A 30 13.20 -8.62 -3.78
C GLY A 30 13.57 -9.39 -2.51
N ALA A 31 13.43 -8.76 -1.34
CA ALA A 31 13.64 -9.41 -0.05
C ALA A 31 12.64 -10.54 0.18
N GLU A 32 11.37 -10.35 -0.17
CA GLU A 32 10.33 -11.36 -0.05
C GLU A 32 10.59 -12.58 -0.95
N VAL A 33 11.02 -12.35 -2.19
CA VAL A 33 11.48 -13.42 -3.10
C VAL A 33 12.70 -14.13 -2.51
N GLY A 34 13.66 -13.40 -1.94
CA GLY A 34 14.81 -13.99 -1.26
C GLY A 34 14.40 -14.88 -0.08
N LEU A 35 13.46 -14.42 0.74
CA LEU A 35 12.90 -15.21 1.84
C LEU A 35 12.17 -16.46 1.36
N PHE A 36 11.49 -16.41 0.21
CA PHE A 36 10.83 -17.58 -0.38
C PHE A 36 11.83 -18.70 -0.70
N TYR A 37 13.06 -18.36 -1.10
CA TYR A 37 14.12 -19.34 -1.35
C TYR A 37 14.81 -19.85 -0.07
N MET A 38 14.61 -19.18 1.07
CA MET A 38 15.13 -19.66 2.34
C MET A 38 14.17 -20.67 2.96
N ASN A 39 14.68 -21.82 3.40
CA ASN A 39 13.89 -22.82 4.14
C ASN A 39 13.58 -22.32 5.56
N LEU A 40 12.60 -21.43 5.67
CA LEU A 40 12.10 -20.91 6.94
C LEU A 40 10.94 -21.79 7.48
N PRO A 41 10.72 -21.79 8.81
CA PRO A 41 9.55 -22.43 9.40
C PRO A 41 8.27 -21.86 8.79
N HIS A 42 7.33 -22.73 8.41
CA HIS A 42 6.15 -22.35 7.63
C HIS A 42 5.32 -21.23 8.29
N ALA A 43 5.14 -21.29 9.61
CA ALA A 43 4.42 -20.26 10.37
C ALA A 43 5.13 -18.88 10.33
N LEU A 44 6.46 -18.88 10.44
CA LEU A 44 7.25 -17.65 10.39
C LEU A 44 7.22 -17.06 8.98
N PHE A 45 7.30 -17.91 7.96
CA PHE A 45 7.20 -17.51 6.56
C PHE A 45 5.86 -16.82 6.25
N VAL A 46 4.74 -17.43 6.65
CA VAL A 46 3.40 -16.85 6.47
C VAL A 46 3.27 -15.50 7.19
N LEU A 47 3.78 -15.39 8.42
CA LEU A 47 3.74 -14.14 9.19
C LEU A 47 4.54 -13.02 8.50
N LEU A 48 5.74 -13.32 8.00
CA LEU A 48 6.58 -12.34 7.31
C LEU A 48 5.98 -11.90 5.98
N LEU A 49 5.42 -12.83 5.19
CA LEU A 49 4.72 -12.48 3.95
C LEU A 49 3.52 -11.57 4.22
N LEU A 50 2.72 -11.87 5.25
CA LEU A 50 1.58 -11.04 5.61
C LEU A 50 2.02 -9.63 6.06
N PHE A 51 3.12 -9.54 6.80
CA PHE A 51 3.71 -8.28 7.22
C PHE A 51 4.23 -7.45 6.02
N PHE A 52 4.97 -8.07 5.11
CA PHE A 52 5.47 -7.42 3.89
C PHE A 52 4.30 -6.96 2.99
N ALA A 53 3.24 -7.76 2.87
CA ALA A 53 2.03 -7.40 2.14
C ALA A 53 1.35 -6.17 2.76
N ALA A 54 1.19 -6.11 4.08
CA ALA A 54 0.59 -4.98 4.78
C ALA A 54 1.40 -3.68 4.61
N ILE A 55 2.73 -3.77 4.71
CA ILE A 55 3.62 -2.62 4.49
C ILE A 55 3.50 -2.11 3.06
N LYS A 56 3.60 -3.00 2.06
CA LYS A 56 3.52 -2.63 0.65
C LYS A 56 2.17 -1.99 0.34
N PHE A 57 1.09 -2.58 0.83
CA PHE A 57 -0.26 -2.02 0.71
C PHE A 57 -0.34 -0.61 1.29
N SER A 58 0.18 -0.40 2.50
CA SER A 58 0.19 0.92 3.14
C SER A 58 1.00 1.95 2.34
N LEU A 59 2.20 1.58 1.86
CA LEU A 59 3.04 2.45 1.04
C LEU A 59 2.35 2.84 -0.27
N VAL A 60 1.70 1.89 -0.94
CA VAL A 60 0.95 2.16 -2.19
C VAL A 60 -0.23 3.08 -1.93
N VAL A 61 -0.99 2.87 -0.86
CA VAL A 61 -2.16 3.69 -0.51
C VAL A 61 -1.75 5.11 -0.11
N LEU A 62 -0.71 5.28 0.70
CA LEU A 62 -0.29 6.61 1.14
C LEU A 62 0.35 7.43 0.03
N TRP A 63 1.17 6.80 -0.82
CA TRP A 63 1.97 7.50 -1.82
C TRP A 63 1.37 7.38 -3.22
N PHE A 64 1.22 6.18 -3.77
CA PHE A 64 0.77 5.98 -5.15
C PHE A 64 -0.70 6.36 -5.41
N MET A 65 -1.58 6.19 -4.40
CA MET A 65 -2.98 6.65 -4.48
C MET A 65 -3.15 8.14 -4.13
N HIS A 66 -2.06 8.90 -3.99
CA HIS A 66 -2.06 10.36 -3.75
C HIS A 66 -2.73 10.84 -2.45
N LEU A 67 -3.26 9.93 -1.61
CA LEU A 67 -3.99 10.21 -0.37
C LEU A 67 -3.27 11.12 0.65
N ARG A 68 -1.92 11.14 0.64
CA ARG A 68 -1.13 12.03 1.48
C ARG A 68 -1.09 13.48 0.98
N PHE A 69 -1.28 13.67 -0.32
CA PHE A 69 -1.29 14.97 -1.00
C PHE A 69 -2.70 15.43 -1.39
N ASP A 70 -3.70 14.56 -1.27
CA ASP A 70 -5.09 14.82 -1.60
C ASP A 70 -5.97 15.03 -0.35
N SER A 71 -7.19 15.54 -0.56
CA SER A 71 -8.13 15.91 0.50
C SER A 71 -8.53 14.71 1.39
N GLN A 72 -8.83 15.01 2.67
CA GLN A 72 -9.24 14.04 3.70
C GLN A 72 -10.42 13.12 3.29
N ILE A 73 -11.18 13.50 2.26
CA ILE A 73 -12.28 12.74 1.68
C ILE A 73 -11.79 11.43 1.06
N PHE A 74 -10.73 11.44 0.24
CA PHE A 74 -10.24 10.22 -0.42
C PHE A 74 -9.72 9.21 0.61
N ARG A 75 -9.06 9.71 1.66
CA ARG A 75 -8.64 8.88 2.80
C ARG A 75 -9.82 8.22 3.52
N ARG A 76 -10.90 8.97 3.76
CA ARG A 76 -12.10 8.44 4.40
C ARG A 76 -12.78 7.39 3.54
N LEU A 77 -12.98 7.66 2.25
CA LEU A 77 -13.61 6.70 1.31
C LEU A 77 -12.82 5.39 1.24
N PHE A 78 -11.49 5.47 1.16
CA PHE A 78 -10.64 4.28 1.16
C PHE A 78 -10.75 3.47 2.47
N LEU A 79 -10.67 4.15 3.62
CA LEU A 79 -10.82 3.50 4.93
C LEU A 79 -12.21 2.88 5.11
N LEU A 80 -13.26 3.51 4.56
CA LEU A 80 -14.63 3.00 4.59
C LEU A 80 -14.75 1.74 3.71
N GLY A 81 -14.14 1.73 2.52
CA GLY A 81 -14.07 0.55 1.67
C GLY A 81 -13.28 -0.59 2.32
N LEU A 82 -12.13 -0.27 2.95
CA LEU A 82 -11.30 -1.25 3.66
C LEU A 82 -12.02 -1.84 4.88
N SER A 83 -12.71 -1.00 5.67
CA SER A 83 -13.48 -1.46 6.83
C SER A 83 -14.67 -2.32 6.40
N LEU A 84 -15.38 -1.94 5.33
CA LEU A 84 -16.46 -2.73 4.77
C LEU A 84 -15.97 -4.07 4.23
N ALA A 85 -14.87 -4.10 3.47
CA ALA A 85 -14.28 -5.34 2.97
C ALA A 85 -13.86 -6.27 4.12
N THR A 86 -13.23 -5.71 5.17
CA THR A 86 -12.85 -6.46 6.36
C THR A 86 -14.08 -7.00 7.09
N ALA A 87 -15.12 -6.19 7.26
CA ALA A 87 -16.36 -6.61 7.91
C ALA A 87 -17.04 -7.74 7.15
N VAL A 88 -17.20 -7.62 5.83
CA VAL A 88 -17.80 -8.66 4.98
C VAL A 88 -16.97 -9.94 5.05
N TYR A 89 -15.64 -9.85 4.98
CA TYR A 89 -14.74 -11.00 5.12
C TYR A 89 -14.96 -11.72 6.47
N LEU A 90 -15.00 -10.99 7.58
CA LEU A 90 -15.23 -11.57 8.91
C LEU A 90 -16.62 -12.18 9.06
N ILE A 91 -17.66 -11.55 8.48
CA ILE A 91 -19.02 -12.09 8.46
C ILE A 91 -19.04 -13.44 7.71
N VAL A 92 -18.44 -13.49 6.53
CA VAL A 92 -18.36 -14.71 5.72
C VAL A 92 -17.58 -15.79 6.48
N LEU A 93 -16.45 -15.45 7.10
CA LEU A 93 -15.65 -16.38 7.92
C LEU A 93 -16.46 -16.93 9.11
N SER A 94 -17.31 -16.10 9.72
CA SER A 94 -18.20 -16.49 10.81
C SER A 94 -19.32 -17.43 10.32
N ILE A 95 -19.85 -17.20 9.11
CA ILE A 95 -20.84 -18.09 8.48
C ILE A 95 -20.24 -19.46 8.18
N PHE A 96 -18.99 -19.51 7.69
CA PHE A 96 -18.25 -20.76 7.47
C PHE A 96 -17.90 -21.53 8.75
N GLY A 97 -18.29 -21.02 9.93
CA GLY A 97 -18.26 -21.79 11.16
C GLY A 97 -16.88 -21.89 11.80
N ILE A 98 -15.94 -21.01 11.45
CA ILE A 98 -14.61 -21.00 12.11
C ILE A 98 -14.73 -20.73 13.63
N PHE A 99 -15.81 -20.07 14.04
CA PHE A 99 -16.17 -19.83 15.45
C PHE A 99 -17.08 -20.91 16.06
N ARG A 100 -17.56 -21.88 15.26
CA ARG A 100 -18.31 -23.06 15.71
C ARG A 100 -17.38 -24.28 15.82
N GLY A 101 -16.21 -24.07 16.44
CA GLY A 101 -15.43 -25.16 17.03
C GLY A 101 -16.07 -25.63 18.33
#